data_AF-A0AAX7SJ82-F1
#
_entry.id   AF-A0AAX7SJ82-F1
#
_cell.length_a   1.000
_cell.length_b   1.000
_cell.length_c   1.000
_cell.angle_alpha   90.00
_cell.angle_beta   90.00
_cell.angle_gamma   90.00
#
_symmetry.space_group_name_H-M   'P 1'
#
loop_
_entity.id
_entity.type
_entity.pdbx_description
1 polymer ?
#
loop_
_entity_poly.entity_id
_entity_poly.type
_entity_poly.pdbx_seq_one_letter_code
_entity_poly.pdbx_strand_id
1 'polypeptide(L)'
;MEKVFLFIVAASGLCSGSSYVKRQYHFVYDWKNWTDALSYCRERYTDLATIENMEDVRILQSMADSSKMNYAEYKNRAWIGLYDDMNSWRWSMSNTDLYKNGVAFRNWEPGQPDNRMSKEHCTGLKWTGSWTDENCDNTFKALCSDIRGLNVTFVFINKSMTWMEAQRYCRANYTDLASVRNMSENQRVTEVLPAGQSAWIGLFRDSWKWMDGSNSSFRYWNTNEPNHVVKNEFCVTANFGSTGQWEDWNCDRETAFVCYSEPAYKQVVRLRMGKNDNQDLNDPAVMEAMLEQFKQKLKNKGVKGDIRLSWRKQSDGEVFLRDEKQTKKITTCKNEF
;
A
#
# COMPACT_ATOMS: atom_id res chain seq x y z
N MET A 1 -2.18 8.83 -46.01
CA MET A 1 -3.58 9.17 -45.68
C MET A 1 -3.92 8.55 -44.34
N GLU A 2 -4.07 9.41 -43.34
CA GLU A 2 -4.54 9.06 -42.00
C GLU A 2 -5.88 8.32 -42.09
N LYS A 3 -5.98 7.14 -41.48
CA LYS A 3 -7.26 6.46 -41.27
C LYS A 3 -7.61 6.55 -39.80
N VAL A 4 -8.44 7.54 -39.49
CA VAL A 4 -9.07 7.75 -38.20
C VAL A 4 -9.95 6.54 -37.88
N PHE A 5 -9.55 5.74 -36.88
CA PHE A 5 -10.41 4.71 -36.30
C PHE A 5 -11.27 5.36 -35.20
N LEU A 6 -12.52 5.70 -35.54
CA LEU A 6 -13.51 6.11 -34.56
C LEU A 6 -13.85 4.91 -33.66
N PHE A 7 -13.41 4.97 -32.40
CA PHE A 7 -13.94 4.13 -31.33
C PHE A 7 -15.08 4.89 -30.66
N ILE A 8 -16.32 4.48 -30.91
CA ILE A 8 -17.44 4.88 -30.06
C ILE A 8 -17.29 4.10 -28.75
N VAL A 9 -16.66 4.72 -27.75
CA VAL A 9 -16.81 4.26 -26.37
C VAL A 9 -18.18 4.74 -25.92
N ALA A 10 -19.16 3.84 -25.91
CA ALA A 10 -20.40 4.08 -25.20
C ALA A 10 -20.07 4.15 -23.71
N ALA A 11 -19.79 5.36 -23.22
CA ALA A 11 -19.70 5.66 -21.81
C ALA A 11 -21.12 5.52 -21.22
N SER A 12 -21.46 4.29 -20.81
CA SER A 12 -22.63 4.05 -19.99
C SER A 12 -22.24 4.25 -18.53
N GLY A 13 -22.78 5.31 -17.94
CA GLY A 13 -22.99 5.44 -16.50
C GLY A 13 -21.76 5.64 -15.64
N LEU A 14 -21.39 6.90 -15.42
CA LEU A 14 -20.81 7.33 -14.15
C LEU A 14 -21.85 7.08 -13.04
N CYS A 15 -21.83 5.89 -12.46
CA CYS A 15 -22.25 5.72 -11.07
C CYS A 15 -20.99 5.87 -10.22
N SER A 16 -20.85 7.04 -9.60
CA SER A 16 -19.93 7.31 -8.51
C SER A 16 -20.33 6.49 -7.28
N GLY A 17 -20.21 5.18 -7.36
CA GLY A 17 -19.93 4.33 -6.21
C GLY A 17 -18.44 4.08 -6.25
N SER A 18 -17.74 4.34 -5.14
CA SER A 18 -16.40 3.77 -4.97
C SER A 18 -16.55 2.25 -5.07
N SER A 19 -16.33 1.70 -6.27
CA SER A 19 -16.30 0.27 -6.52
C SER A 19 -15.02 -0.21 -5.83
N TYR A 20 -15.13 -0.54 -4.55
CA TYR A 20 -14.10 -1.24 -3.81
C TYR A 20 -13.69 -2.45 -4.65
N VAL A 21 -12.50 -2.43 -5.21
CA VAL A 21 -11.98 -3.53 -6.02
C VAL A 21 -11.78 -4.69 -5.05
N LYS A 22 -12.69 -5.67 -5.09
CA LYS A 22 -12.68 -6.79 -4.15
C LYS A 22 -11.47 -7.67 -4.45
N ARG A 23 -10.39 -7.52 -3.67
CA ARG A 23 -9.20 -8.36 -3.76
C ARG A 23 -9.57 -9.85 -3.66
N GLN A 24 -8.90 -10.68 -4.46
CA GLN A 24 -9.00 -12.13 -4.32
C GLN A 24 -7.87 -12.60 -3.41
N TYR A 25 -8.21 -13.25 -2.30
CA TYR A 25 -7.22 -13.78 -1.37
C TYR A 25 -6.82 -15.22 -1.70
N HIS A 26 -5.59 -15.58 -1.35
CA HIS A 26 -5.01 -16.91 -1.54
C HIS A 26 -4.29 -17.32 -0.26
N PHE A 27 -4.83 -18.34 0.42
CA PHE A 27 -4.22 -18.88 1.62
C PHE A 27 -3.15 -19.91 1.24
N VAL A 28 -1.91 -19.70 1.69
CA VAL A 28 -0.77 -20.56 1.41
C VAL A 28 -0.30 -21.17 2.72
N TYR A 29 -0.31 -22.49 2.78
CA TYR A 29 0.03 -23.25 4.00
C TYR A 29 1.51 -23.68 4.04
N ASP A 30 2.31 -23.26 3.06
CA ASP A 30 3.77 -23.41 3.09
C ASP A 30 4.36 -22.56 4.23
N TRP A 31 5.46 -23.03 4.82
CA TRP A 31 6.05 -22.39 5.98
C TRP A 31 7.16 -21.47 5.51
N LYS A 32 6.99 -20.18 5.76
CA LYS A 32 7.94 -19.15 5.33
C LYS A 32 8.04 -18.07 6.38
N ASN A 33 9.25 -17.53 6.56
CA ASN A 33 9.42 -16.23 7.21
C ASN A 33 8.71 -15.15 6.39
N TRP A 34 8.50 -13.98 6.99
CA TRP A 34 7.71 -12.93 6.37
C TRP A 34 8.30 -12.47 5.02
N THR A 35 9.64 -12.38 4.92
CA THR A 35 10.36 -11.96 3.70
C THR A 35 10.20 -12.98 2.57
N ASP A 36 10.27 -14.28 2.88
CA ASP A 36 10.09 -15.35 1.90
C ASP A 36 8.63 -15.49 1.49
N ALA A 37 7.69 -15.29 2.42
CA ALA A 37 6.25 -15.22 2.12
C ALA A 37 5.93 -14.06 1.18
N LEU A 38 6.48 -12.88 1.46
CA LEU A 38 6.40 -11.70 0.59
C LEU A 38 6.91 -12.01 -0.82
N SER A 39 8.12 -12.59 -0.91
CA SER A 39 8.73 -12.95 -2.19
C SER A 39 7.88 -13.96 -2.96
N TYR A 40 7.34 -14.97 -2.27
CA TYR A 40 6.43 -15.95 -2.86
C TYR A 40 5.17 -15.27 -3.42
N CYS A 41 4.53 -14.38 -2.65
CA CYS A 41 3.33 -13.69 -3.09
C CYS A 41 3.59 -12.81 -4.31
N ARG A 42 4.75 -12.12 -4.37
CA ARG A 42 5.13 -11.29 -5.51
C ARG A 42 5.51 -12.09 -6.76
N GLU A 43 5.99 -13.32 -6.60
CA GLU A 43 6.30 -14.22 -7.71
C GLU A 43 5.03 -14.82 -8.34
N ARG A 44 4.01 -15.14 -7.52
CA ARG A 44 2.84 -15.93 -7.95
C ARG A 44 1.52 -15.15 -8.01
N TYR A 45 1.42 -14.07 -7.25
CA TYR A 45 0.22 -13.24 -7.06
C TYR A 45 0.59 -11.75 -7.17
N THR A 46 -0.12 -10.86 -6.46
CA THR A 46 0.22 -9.44 -6.42
C THR A 46 1.15 -9.11 -5.25
N ASP A 47 0.71 -9.31 -4.02
CA ASP A 47 1.51 -9.08 -2.80
C ASP A 47 0.92 -9.87 -1.61
N LEU A 48 1.51 -9.77 -0.42
CA LEU A 48 0.90 -10.21 0.84
C LEU A 48 -0.42 -9.47 1.08
N ALA A 49 -1.36 -10.14 1.74
CA ALA A 49 -2.73 -9.67 1.90
C ALA A 49 -2.81 -8.30 2.59
N THR A 50 -3.49 -7.37 1.93
CA THR A 50 -3.99 -6.12 2.50
C THR A 50 -5.41 -6.33 3.01
N ILE A 51 -5.70 -5.89 4.24
CA ILE A 51 -7.03 -6.00 4.87
C ILE A 51 -7.52 -4.59 5.15
N GLU A 52 -8.57 -4.14 4.46
CA GLU A 52 -9.03 -2.74 4.57
C GLU A 52 -10.31 -2.59 5.38
N ASN A 53 -10.99 -3.69 5.72
CA ASN A 53 -12.21 -3.67 6.51
C ASN A 53 -12.56 -5.07 7.09
N MET A 54 -13.65 -5.12 7.86
CA MET A 54 -14.14 -6.37 8.45
C MET A 54 -14.65 -7.41 7.45
N GLU A 55 -15.03 -7.03 6.22
CA GLU A 55 -15.43 -8.00 5.21
C GLU A 55 -14.23 -8.83 4.73
N ASP A 56 -13.08 -8.19 4.53
CA ASP A 56 -11.83 -8.89 4.22
C ASP A 56 -11.47 -9.87 5.34
N VAL A 57 -11.58 -9.45 6.62
CA VAL A 57 -11.35 -10.33 7.78
C VAL A 57 -12.26 -11.56 7.73
N ARG A 58 -13.56 -11.38 7.48
CA ARG A 58 -14.53 -12.49 7.38
C ARG A 58 -14.20 -13.44 6.23
N ILE A 59 -13.82 -12.91 5.08
CA ILE A 59 -13.40 -13.71 3.92
C ILE A 59 -12.19 -14.56 4.31
N LEU A 60 -11.14 -13.97 4.87
CA LEU A 60 -9.94 -14.69 5.27
C LEU A 60 -10.25 -15.76 6.34
N GLN A 61 -11.07 -15.44 7.32
CA GLN A 61 -11.52 -16.38 8.35
C GLN A 61 -12.27 -17.57 7.74
N SER A 62 -13.09 -17.35 6.72
CA SER A 62 -13.83 -18.42 6.03
C SER A 62 -12.95 -19.31 5.14
N MET A 63 -11.80 -18.80 4.70
CA MET A 63 -10.84 -19.52 3.85
C MET A 63 -9.81 -20.34 4.65
N ALA A 64 -9.60 -19.97 5.90
CA ALA A 64 -8.60 -20.56 6.77
C ALA A 64 -8.95 -22.02 7.15
N ASP A 65 -8.01 -22.92 6.91
CA ASP A 65 -8.07 -24.32 7.32
C ASP A 65 -7.12 -24.52 8.50
N SER A 66 -7.67 -24.43 9.72
CA SER A 66 -6.93 -24.56 10.97
C SER A 66 -6.22 -25.92 11.10
N SER A 67 -6.75 -26.98 10.45
CA SER A 67 -6.11 -28.29 10.47
C SER A 67 -4.74 -28.30 9.78
N LYS A 68 -4.52 -27.36 8.85
CA LYS A 68 -3.25 -27.19 8.12
C LYS A 68 -2.29 -26.22 8.80
N MET A 69 -2.71 -25.54 9.87
CA MET A 69 -1.92 -24.56 10.63
C MET A 69 -1.60 -25.06 12.05
N ASN A 70 -1.12 -26.30 12.16
CA ASN A 70 -0.94 -26.98 13.45
C ASN A 70 0.52 -26.93 13.95
N TYR A 71 0.95 -25.74 14.39
CA TYR A 71 2.27 -25.48 14.98
C TYR A 71 2.23 -25.60 16.50
N ALA A 72 3.23 -26.19 17.16
CA ALA A 72 3.17 -26.44 18.62
C ALA A 72 2.83 -25.17 19.45
N GLU A 73 3.45 -24.04 19.12
CA GLU A 73 3.33 -22.78 19.88
C GLU A 73 2.54 -21.68 19.13
N TYR A 74 2.26 -21.88 17.84
CA TYR A 74 1.85 -20.81 16.91
C TYR A 74 0.67 -21.20 16.02
N LYS A 75 -0.23 -22.07 16.52
CA LYS A 75 -1.36 -22.60 15.73
C LYS A 75 -2.19 -21.49 15.12
N ASN A 76 -2.65 -21.72 13.89
CA ASN A 76 -3.65 -20.90 13.21
C ASN A 76 -3.22 -19.45 12.90
N ARG A 77 -1.92 -19.12 12.89
CA ARG A 77 -1.45 -17.80 12.46
C ARG A 77 -1.07 -17.82 10.99
N ALA A 78 -1.31 -16.72 10.29
CA ALA A 78 -0.72 -16.52 8.97
C ALA A 78 -0.22 -15.08 8.77
N TRP A 79 0.90 -14.92 8.07
CA TRP A 79 1.43 -13.62 7.70
C TRP A 79 0.46 -12.83 6.82
N ILE A 80 0.36 -11.54 7.10
CA ILE A 80 -0.34 -10.55 6.26
C ILE A 80 0.62 -9.43 5.85
N GLY A 81 0.19 -8.55 4.94
CA GLY A 81 1.03 -7.51 4.35
C GLY A 81 1.24 -6.26 5.21
N LEU A 82 0.76 -6.25 6.46
CA LEU A 82 0.99 -5.15 7.41
C LEU A 82 2.36 -5.34 8.06
N TYR A 83 3.14 -4.27 8.14
CA TYR A 83 4.46 -4.28 8.78
C TYR A 83 4.76 -2.93 9.44
N ASP A 84 5.66 -2.91 10.42
CA ASP A 84 6.15 -1.71 11.08
C ASP A 84 7.37 -1.14 10.32
N ASP A 85 7.19 -0.02 9.64
CA ASP A 85 8.27 0.67 8.93
C ASP A 85 9.04 1.58 9.90
N MET A 86 9.99 0.98 10.61
CA MET A 86 10.93 1.65 11.54
C MET A 86 11.70 2.83 10.95
N ASN A 87 11.86 2.87 9.62
CA ASN A 87 12.64 3.89 8.94
C ASN A 87 11.77 5.00 8.34
N SER A 88 10.45 4.95 8.53
CA SER A 88 9.48 5.87 7.92
C SER A 88 9.34 7.25 8.57
N TRP A 89 10.38 7.71 9.26
CA TRP A 89 10.41 8.99 9.95
C TRP A 89 10.25 10.17 8.99
N ARG A 90 9.26 11.02 9.26
CA ARG A 90 8.92 12.20 8.46
C ARG A 90 8.67 13.41 9.36
N TRP A 91 8.89 14.59 8.82
CA TRP A 91 8.60 15.85 9.52
C TRP A 91 7.10 16.17 9.45
N SER A 92 6.55 16.72 10.54
CA SER A 92 5.14 17.15 10.64
C SER A 92 4.80 18.29 9.69
N MET A 93 5.77 19.17 9.44
CA MET A 93 5.61 20.29 8.54
C MET A 93 5.31 19.79 7.12
N SER A 94 4.38 20.42 6.41
CA SER A 94 3.91 19.98 5.10
C SER A 94 4.64 20.61 3.90
N ASN A 95 5.29 21.78 4.09
CA ASN A 95 5.98 22.49 3.02
C ASN A 95 7.38 21.92 2.72
N THR A 96 7.43 20.84 1.93
CA THR A 96 8.67 20.10 1.64
C THR A 96 9.79 20.93 1.02
N ASP A 97 9.47 21.99 0.29
CA ASP A 97 10.45 22.85 -0.36
C ASP A 97 11.39 23.55 0.63
N LEU A 98 10.92 23.82 1.87
CA LEU A 98 11.73 24.45 2.92
C LEU A 98 12.75 23.48 3.57
N TYR A 99 12.60 22.16 3.39
CA TYR A 99 13.44 21.16 4.07
C TYR A 99 13.93 20.01 3.18
N LYS A 100 13.82 20.13 1.85
CA LYS A 100 14.44 19.23 0.85
C LYS A 100 15.91 18.89 1.16
N ASN A 101 16.68 19.84 1.68
CA ASN A 101 18.12 19.69 1.94
C ASN A 101 18.47 19.11 3.33
N GLY A 102 17.52 18.56 4.08
CA GLY A 102 17.77 18.00 5.42
C GLY A 102 16.78 16.91 5.87
N VAL A 103 16.07 16.29 4.93
CA VAL A 103 15.06 15.26 5.22
C VAL A 103 15.66 14.06 5.97
N ALA A 104 16.94 13.75 5.72
CA ALA A 104 17.63 12.58 6.28
C ALA A 104 18.43 12.86 7.57
N PHE A 105 18.63 14.13 7.97
CA PHE A 105 19.42 14.42 9.17
C PHE A 105 18.73 13.87 10.42
N ARG A 106 19.46 13.09 11.22
CA ARG A 106 18.99 12.57 12.50
C ARG A 106 20.10 12.72 13.52
N ASN A 107 19.77 13.22 14.70
CA ASN A 107 20.71 13.29 15.82
C ASN A 107 20.28 12.37 16.96
N TRP A 108 19.93 11.13 16.61
CA TRP A 108 19.54 10.10 17.57
C TRP A 108 20.63 9.89 18.62
N GLU A 109 20.20 9.69 19.87
CA GLU A 109 21.05 9.20 20.93
C GLU A 109 21.57 7.79 20.59
N PRO A 110 22.77 7.39 21.05
CA PRO A 110 23.25 6.03 20.84
C PRO A 110 22.23 4.98 21.31
N GLY A 111 21.83 4.09 20.40
CA GLY A 111 20.82 3.04 20.66
C GLY A 111 19.40 3.40 20.24
N GLN A 112 19.16 4.62 19.75
CA GLN A 112 17.85 5.09 19.29
C GLN A 112 17.80 5.18 17.75
N PRO A 113 16.60 5.11 17.12
CA PRO A 113 15.32 4.81 17.76
C PRO A 113 15.20 3.31 18.10
N ASP A 114 14.60 2.97 19.25
CA ASP A 114 14.45 1.57 19.70
C ASP A 114 13.00 1.06 19.70
N ASN A 115 12.02 1.93 19.43
CA ASN A 115 10.59 1.63 19.32
C ASN A 115 10.07 0.74 20.44
N ARG A 116 10.30 1.15 21.68
CA ARG A 116 9.97 0.35 22.84
C ARG A 116 8.47 0.03 22.87
N MET A 117 8.16 -1.27 23.01
CA MET A 117 6.80 -1.81 23.04
C MET A 117 5.92 -1.41 21.84
N SER A 118 6.51 -1.07 20.68
CA SER A 118 5.75 -0.65 19.49
C SER A 118 4.96 0.66 19.66
N LYS A 119 5.40 1.54 20.57
CA LYS A 119 4.64 2.76 20.94
C LYS A 119 5.40 4.05 20.69
N GLU A 120 6.70 3.97 20.39
CA GLU A 120 7.56 5.14 20.31
C GLU A 120 7.61 5.66 18.87
N HIS A 121 6.64 6.51 18.54
CA HIS A 121 6.41 7.00 17.17
C HIS A 121 6.67 8.50 17.01
N CYS A 122 7.05 9.18 18.10
CA CYS A 122 7.25 10.62 18.15
C CYS A 122 8.63 10.94 18.71
N THR A 123 9.24 12.05 18.30
CA THR A 123 10.63 12.35 18.67
C THR A 123 10.75 13.42 19.75
N GLY A 124 11.38 13.05 20.87
CA GLY A 124 11.85 13.97 21.90
C GLY A 124 13.28 14.46 21.61
N LEU A 125 13.54 15.75 21.84
CA LEU A 125 14.87 16.34 21.82
C LEU A 125 15.29 16.70 23.24
N LYS A 126 16.45 16.20 23.68
CA LYS A 126 17.05 16.52 24.98
C LYS A 126 17.82 17.83 24.91
N TRP A 127 17.98 18.53 26.04
CA TRP A 127 18.80 19.75 26.14
C TRP A 127 20.25 19.60 25.67
N THR A 128 20.80 18.36 25.66
CA THR A 128 22.11 18.02 25.10
C THR A 128 22.13 17.99 23.57
N GLY A 129 20.97 18.05 22.93
CA GLY A 129 20.78 18.01 21.49
C GLY A 129 20.53 16.62 20.91
N SER A 130 20.70 15.54 21.68
CA SER A 130 20.41 14.17 21.23
C SER A 130 18.89 13.90 21.23
N TRP A 131 18.45 13.00 20.35
CA TRP A 131 17.04 12.68 20.14
C TRP A 131 16.71 11.27 20.61
N THR A 132 15.48 11.08 21.08
CA THR A 132 14.90 9.79 21.45
C THR A 132 13.56 9.62 20.72
N ASP A 133 13.22 8.39 20.35
CA ASP A 133 11.82 8.08 20.05
C ASP A 133 11.07 7.81 21.34
N GLU A 134 9.82 8.26 21.37
CA GLU A 134 9.04 8.36 22.59
C GLU A 134 7.58 8.08 22.27
N ASN A 135 6.86 7.60 23.27
CA ASN A 135 5.42 7.39 23.14
C ASN A 135 4.75 8.74 22.93
N CYS A 136 4.01 8.87 21.82
CA CYS A 136 3.33 10.11 21.44
C CYS A 136 2.33 10.63 22.49
N ASP A 137 1.83 9.74 23.36
CA ASP A 137 0.91 10.04 24.45
C ASP A 137 1.63 10.50 25.73
N ASN A 138 2.96 10.40 25.81
CA ASN A 138 3.74 11.02 26.88
C ASN A 138 3.61 12.55 26.79
N THR A 139 3.77 13.24 27.92
CA THR A 139 3.65 14.71 27.95
C THR A 139 5.01 15.37 28.11
N PHE A 140 5.54 16.02 27.07
CA PHE A 140 6.76 16.83 27.11
C PHE A 140 6.47 18.31 26.85
N LYS A 141 7.48 19.16 27.02
CA LYS A 141 7.47 20.54 26.50
C LYS A 141 7.50 20.51 24.98
N ALA A 142 7.36 21.66 24.31
CA ALA A 142 7.40 21.72 22.86
C ALA A 142 8.47 22.69 22.35
N LEU A 143 9.11 22.34 21.25
CA LEU A 143 9.89 23.28 20.44
C LEU A 143 9.11 23.54 19.14
N CYS A 144 8.73 24.80 18.92
CA CYS A 144 8.08 25.22 17.69
C CYS A 144 9.09 25.85 16.73
N SER A 145 8.87 25.70 15.43
CA SER A 145 9.48 26.56 14.41
C SER A 145 8.57 27.75 14.14
N ASP A 146 9.15 28.95 14.12
CA ASP A 146 8.52 30.18 13.62
C ASP A 146 9.29 30.62 12.36
N ILE A 147 8.63 30.45 11.21
CA ILE A 147 9.18 30.71 9.88
C ILE A 147 8.59 32.00 9.33
N ARG A 148 9.46 32.97 9.03
CA ARG A 148 9.08 34.25 8.43
C ARG A 148 9.94 34.51 7.20
N GLY A 149 9.39 34.17 6.03
CA GLY A 149 10.14 34.16 4.77
C GLY A 149 11.23 33.09 4.80
N LEU A 150 12.49 33.49 4.63
CA LEU A 150 13.66 32.60 4.71
C LEU A 150 14.22 32.44 6.14
N ASN A 151 13.74 33.24 7.10
CA ASN A 151 14.23 33.18 8.47
C ASN A 151 13.50 32.07 9.24
N VAL A 152 14.26 31.16 9.85
CA VAL A 152 13.76 30.08 10.70
C VAL A 152 14.27 30.31 12.12
N THR A 153 13.34 30.49 13.03
CA THR A 153 13.61 30.62 14.48
C THR A 153 12.93 29.50 15.25
N PHE A 154 13.45 29.19 16.44
CA PHE A 154 12.93 28.13 17.31
C PHE A 154 12.43 28.74 18.62
N VAL A 155 11.28 28.27 19.09
CA VAL A 155 10.62 28.79 20.27
C VAL A 155 10.31 27.67 21.24
N PHE A 156 10.87 27.74 22.45
CA PHE A 156 10.58 26.81 23.54
C PHE A 156 9.27 27.17 24.23
N ILE A 157 8.37 26.19 24.32
CA ILE A 157 7.07 26.34 24.96
C ILE A 157 7.07 25.55 26.26
N ASN A 158 7.06 26.27 27.38
CA ASN A 158 7.04 25.69 28.72
C ASN A 158 5.64 25.20 29.13
N LYS A 159 5.04 24.33 28.32
CA LYS A 159 3.76 23.68 28.62
C LYS A 159 3.86 22.19 28.27
N SER A 160 3.49 21.34 29.22
CA SER A 160 3.52 19.89 29.01
C SER A 160 2.31 19.45 28.18
N MET A 161 2.55 18.74 27.09
CA MET A 161 1.56 18.38 26.07
C MET A 161 1.93 17.02 25.46
N THR A 162 0.93 16.25 25.03
CA THR A 162 1.16 15.11 24.11
C THR A 162 1.74 15.63 22.79
N TRP A 163 2.36 14.77 21.98
CA TRP A 163 2.96 15.20 20.72
C TRP A 163 1.91 15.86 19.80
N MET A 164 0.70 15.28 19.73
CA MET A 164 -0.39 15.82 18.92
C MET A 164 -0.89 17.19 19.43
N GLU A 165 -0.99 17.36 20.76
CA GLU A 165 -1.34 18.65 21.36
C GLU A 165 -0.27 19.71 21.11
N ALA A 166 1.01 19.34 21.22
CA ALA A 166 2.14 20.21 20.96
C ALA A 166 2.17 20.66 19.49
N GLN A 167 1.94 19.74 18.55
CA GLN A 167 1.82 20.07 17.12
C GLN A 167 0.69 21.06 16.86
N ARG A 168 -0.51 20.80 17.41
CA ARG A 168 -1.65 21.72 17.29
C ARG A 168 -1.33 23.09 17.87
N TYR A 169 -0.68 23.13 19.03
CA TYR A 169 -0.28 24.39 19.66
C TYR A 169 0.71 25.18 18.78
N CYS A 170 1.75 24.52 18.27
CA CYS A 170 2.74 25.17 17.41
C CYS A 170 2.13 25.66 16.10
N ARG A 171 1.21 24.91 15.48
CA ARG A 171 0.50 25.36 14.26
C ARG A 171 -0.46 26.51 14.51
N ALA A 172 -1.03 26.61 15.71
CA ALA A 172 -1.94 27.69 16.07
C ALA A 172 -1.23 29.02 16.40
N ASN A 173 0.00 28.95 16.93
CA ASN A 173 0.72 30.12 17.44
C ASN A 173 1.99 30.47 16.66
N TYR A 174 2.53 29.53 15.88
CA TYR A 174 3.77 29.63 15.10
C TYR A 174 3.56 28.93 13.74
N THR A 175 4.57 28.23 13.20
CA THR A 175 4.43 27.48 11.95
C THR A 175 4.07 26.01 12.18
N ASP A 176 4.91 25.26 12.89
CA ASP A 176 4.70 23.84 13.25
C ASP A 176 5.67 23.47 14.40
N LEU A 177 5.63 22.22 14.88
CA LEU A 177 6.73 21.67 15.69
C LEU A 177 8.06 21.79 14.93
N ALA A 178 9.15 21.92 15.68
CA ALA A 178 10.46 22.21 15.14
C ALA A 178 10.93 21.12 14.18
N SER A 179 11.33 21.53 12.97
CA SER A 179 12.04 20.66 12.04
C SER A 179 13.54 20.95 12.14
N VAL A 180 14.35 19.95 12.49
CA VAL A 180 15.79 20.11 12.72
C VAL A 180 16.55 19.44 11.57
N ARG A 181 17.08 20.24 10.65
CA ARG A 181 17.51 19.77 9.32
C ARG A 181 19.01 19.49 9.21
N ASN A 182 19.79 19.96 10.16
CA ASN A 182 21.24 19.79 10.20
C ASN A 182 21.79 20.11 11.60
N MET A 183 23.08 19.89 11.80
CA MET A 183 23.75 20.12 13.08
C MET A 183 23.70 21.59 13.55
N SER A 184 23.74 22.56 12.64
CA SER A 184 23.65 23.99 13.01
C SER A 184 22.26 24.32 13.56
N GLU A 185 21.19 23.75 13.00
CA GLU A 185 19.86 23.88 13.59
C GLU A 185 19.74 23.14 14.92
N ASN A 186 20.38 21.98 15.03
CA ASN A 186 20.41 21.21 16.27
C ASN A 186 21.07 22.02 17.41
N GLN A 187 22.12 22.79 17.11
CA GLN A 187 22.73 23.72 18.06
C GLN A 187 21.75 24.86 18.44
N ARG A 188 21.10 25.49 17.46
CA ARG A 188 20.13 26.57 17.73
C ARG A 188 18.94 26.13 18.59
N VAL A 189 18.43 24.90 18.39
CA VAL A 189 17.35 24.38 19.27
C VAL A 189 17.85 24.07 20.69
N THR A 190 19.11 23.67 20.86
CA THR A 190 19.70 23.49 22.21
C THR A 190 19.90 24.81 22.94
N GLU A 191 20.20 25.90 22.24
CA GLU A 191 20.37 27.24 22.84
C GLU A 191 19.09 27.78 23.48
N VAL A 192 17.92 27.41 22.93
CA VAL A 192 16.61 27.85 23.46
C VAL A 192 16.00 26.86 24.45
N LEU A 193 16.55 25.65 24.57
CA LEU A 193 16.03 24.61 25.44
C LEU A 193 16.75 24.66 26.81
N PRO A 194 16.02 24.89 27.93
CA PRO A 194 16.67 24.99 29.24
C PRO A 194 17.38 23.68 29.65
N ALA A 195 18.49 23.81 30.38
CA ALA A 195 19.23 22.67 30.89
C ALA A 195 18.32 21.71 31.69
N GLY A 196 18.47 20.41 31.44
CA GLY A 196 17.65 19.37 32.07
C GLY A 196 16.26 19.17 31.46
N GLN A 197 15.85 19.96 30.45
CA GLN A 197 14.57 19.78 29.78
C GLN A 197 14.67 18.87 28.55
N SER A 198 13.52 18.33 28.16
CA SER A 198 13.27 17.70 26.87
C SER A 198 12.02 18.31 26.24
N ALA A 199 12.00 18.37 24.92
CA ALA A 199 10.87 18.92 24.19
C ALA A 199 10.55 18.11 22.94
N TRP A 200 9.27 18.06 22.58
CA TRP A 200 8.82 17.53 21.31
C TRP A 200 9.39 18.33 20.14
N ILE A 201 9.85 17.62 19.13
CA ILE A 201 10.13 18.15 17.79
C ILE A 201 9.21 17.49 16.76
N GLY A 202 9.17 18.02 15.55
CA GLY A 202 8.19 17.64 14.53
C GLY A 202 8.45 16.30 13.85
N LEU A 203 9.49 15.58 14.23
CA LEU A 203 9.79 14.27 13.65
C LEU A 203 8.85 13.22 14.25
N PHE A 204 8.20 12.45 13.39
CA PHE A 204 7.30 11.37 13.77
C PHE A 204 7.31 10.25 12.72
N ARG A 205 6.76 9.09 13.06
CA ARG A 205 6.57 7.98 12.12
C ARG A 205 5.12 7.52 12.12
N ASP A 206 4.72 7.00 10.97
CA ASP A 206 3.47 6.27 10.80
C ASP A 206 3.87 4.81 10.68
N SER A 207 3.75 4.08 11.80
CA SER A 207 4.43 2.81 12.03
C SER A 207 3.90 1.72 11.12
N TRP A 208 2.58 1.50 11.13
CA TRP A 208 1.98 0.35 10.46
C TRP A 208 1.57 0.66 9.03
N LYS A 209 2.29 0.10 8.07
CA LYS A 209 2.05 0.27 6.63
C LYS A 209 1.70 -1.05 5.95
N TRP A 210 0.93 -0.96 4.88
CA TRP A 210 0.65 -2.08 4.00
C TRP A 210 1.70 -2.16 2.89
N MET A 211 2.15 -3.38 2.58
CA MET A 211 3.17 -3.61 1.54
C MET A 211 2.75 -3.22 0.14
N ASP A 212 1.45 -3.22 -0.15
CA ASP A 212 0.91 -2.73 -1.42
C ASP A 212 0.89 -1.19 -1.54
N GLY A 213 1.28 -0.48 -0.48
CA GLY A 213 1.26 0.99 -0.41
C GLY A 213 -0.14 1.57 -0.20
N SER A 214 -1.16 0.76 0.10
CA SER A 214 -2.49 1.25 0.45
C SER A 214 -2.46 2.08 1.74
N ASN A 215 -3.24 3.16 1.76
CA ASN A 215 -3.35 4.08 2.90
C ASN A 215 -4.49 3.67 3.87
N SER A 216 -4.88 2.39 3.89
CA SER A 216 -5.94 1.93 4.78
C SER A 216 -5.54 2.13 6.25
N SER A 217 -6.40 2.81 7.01
CA SER A 217 -6.27 3.00 8.46
C SER A 217 -6.94 1.89 9.27
N PHE A 218 -7.54 0.89 8.62
CA PHE A 218 -8.21 -0.21 9.31
C PHE A 218 -7.20 -1.02 10.11
N ARG A 219 -7.47 -1.22 11.41
CA ARG A 219 -6.63 -1.99 12.31
C ARG A 219 -7.51 -2.95 13.11
N TYR A 220 -7.14 -4.23 13.13
CA TYR A 220 -7.89 -5.27 13.84
C TYR A 220 -6.98 -6.03 14.81
N TRP A 221 -6.21 -5.29 15.60
CA TRP A 221 -5.31 -5.83 16.61
C TRP A 221 -6.03 -6.69 17.64
N ASN A 222 -5.33 -7.70 18.14
CA ASN A 222 -5.75 -8.48 19.29
C ASN A 222 -5.61 -7.64 20.58
N THR A 223 -6.22 -8.11 21.68
CA THR A 223 -6.14 -7.42 22.97
C THR A 223 -4.68 -7.33 23.42
N ASN A 224 -4.23 -6.13 23.78
CA ASN A 224 -2.86 -5.79 24.15
C ASN A 224 -1.84 -5.79 23.02
N GLU A 225 -2.24 -5.96 21.76
CA GLU A 225 -1.36 -5.82 20.59
C GLU A 225 -1.46 -4.43 19.94
N PRO A 226 -0.42 -3.96 19.24
CA PRO A 226 0.91 -4.56 19.16
C PRO A 226 1.74 -4.35 20.44
N ASN A 227 2.60 -5.30 20.81
CA ASN A 227 3.32 -5.28 22.09
C ASN A 227 4.85 -5.42 22.04
N HIS A 228 5.45 -5.85 20.92
CA HIS A 228 6.90 -6.12 20.81
C HIS A 228 7.44 -6.92 22.01
N VAL A 229 6.75 -7.98 22.43
CA VAL A 229 7.20 -8.84 23.54
C VAL A 229 8.57 -9.46 23.23
N VAL A 230 8.87 -9.71 21.96
CA VAL A 230 10.21 -10.09 21.47
C VAL A 230 10.87 -8.90 20.76
N LYS A 231 12.20 -8.79 20.80
CA LYS A 231 12.90 -7.81 19.95
C LYS A 231 12.63 -8.13 18.47
N ASN A 232 12.46 -7.08 17.65
CA ASN A 232 12.27 -7.14 16.19
C ASN A 232 10.91 -7.68 15.68
N GLU A 233 9.81 -7.44 16.39
CA GLU A 233 8.45 -7.82 15.94
C GLU A 233 7.84 -6.80 14.96
N PHE A 234 8.48 -6.64 13.81
CA PHE A 234 8.04 -5.66 12.80
C PHE A 234 7.02 -6.21 11.79
N CYS A 235 6.62 -7.47 11.92
CA CYS A 235 5.76 -8.17 10.96
C CYS A 235 4.46 -8.62 11.61
N VAL A 236 3.37 -8.73 10.85
CA VAL A 236 2.04 -8.96 11.43
C VAL A 236 1.46 -10.29 11.00
N THR A 237 0.99 -11.08 11.97
CA THR A 237 0.16 -12.25 11.72
C THR A 237 -1.30 -11.96 12.03
N ALA A 238 -2.20 -12.61 11.29
CA ALA A 238 -3.61 -12.72 11.69
C ALA A 238 -3.84 -14.09 12.37
N ASN A 239 -4.55 -14.08 13.50
CA ASN A 239 -4.87 -15.25 14.30
C ASN A 239 -6.24 -15.83 13.90
N PHE A 240 -6.22 -16.82 13.04
CA PHE A 240 -7.41 -17.53 12.55
C PHE A 240 -7.92 -18.61 13.52
N GLY A 241 -7.22 -18.85 14.63
CA GLY A 241 -7.69 -19.73 15.71
C GLY A 241 -8.79 -19.09 16.55
N SER A 242 -9.00 -17.79 16.41
CA SER A 242 -10.02 -17.00 17.09
C SER A 242 -10.91 -16.27 16.08
N THR A 243 -10.70 -14.97 15.91
CA THR A 243 -11.56 -14.03 15.16
C THR A 243 -10.85 -13.38 13.98
N GLY A 244 -9.58 -13.73 13.72
CA GLY A 244 -8.75 -13.10 12.69
C GLY A 244 -8.07 -11.82 13.15
N GLN A 245 -8.02 -11.57 14.46
CA GLN A 245 -7.32 -10.44 15.06
C GLN A 245 -5.79 -10.54 14.90
N TRP A 246 -5.12 -9.41 14.92
CA TRP A 246 -3.72 -9.30 14.52
C TRP A 246 -2.76 -9.26 15.71
N GLU A 247 -1.58 -9.84 15.53
CA GLU A 247 -0.49 -9.94 16.50
C GLU A 247 0.82 -9.54 15.77
N ASP A 248 1.65 -8.67 16.36
CA ASP A 248 2.98 -8.32 15.83
C ASP A 248 4.02 -9.35 16.28
N TRP A 249 4.73 -9.93 15.32
CA TRP A 249 5.58 -11.09 15.50
C TRP A 249 6.95 -10.87 14.85
N ASN A 250 7.94 -11.58 15.35
CA ASN A 250 9.27 -11.58 14.77
C ASN A 250 9.21 -12.11 13.34
N CYS A 251 9.69 -11.31 12.39
CA CYS A 251 9.63 -11.56 10.95
C CYS A 251 10.31 -12.87 10.54
N ASP A 252 11.28 -13.38 11.32
CA ASP A 252 12.03 -14.60 11.04
C ASP A 252 11.23 -15.87 11.36
N ARG A 253 10.07 -15.75 12.03
CA ARG A 253 9.21 -16.91 12.32
C ARG A 253 8.61 -17.48 11.04
N GLU A 254 8.63 -18.79 10.90
CA GLU A 254 7.98 -19.45 9.78
C GLU A 254 6.53 -19.79 10.10
N THR A 255 5.60 -19.33 9.27
CA THR A 255 4.19 -19.71 9.37
C THR A 255 3.52 -19.68 7.99
N ALA A 256 2.26 -20.11 7.93
CA ALA A 256 1.41 -19.92 6.76
C ALA A 256 1.28 -18.42 6.42
N PHE A 257 0.80 -18.10 5.23
CA PHE A 257 0.67 -16.71 4.80
C PHE A 257 -0.46 -16.51 3.80
N VAL A 258 -0.93 -15.28 3.70
CA VAL A 258 -2.03 -14.93 2.80
C VAL A 258 -1.51 -13.97 1.74
N CYS A 259 -1.66 -14.35 0.47
CA CYS A 259 -1.43 -13.46 -0.66
C CYS A 259 -2.76 -12.86 -1.13
N TYR A 260 -2.71 -11.74 -1.86
CA TYR A 260 -3.84 -11.29 -2.66
C TYR A 260 -3.47 -11.15 -4.13
N SER A 261 -4.50 -11.20 -4.96
CA SER A 261 -4.47 -10.82 -6.37
C SER A 261 -5.51 -9.74 -6.62
N GLU A 262 -5.14 -8.76 -7.44
CA GLU A 262 -6.13 -7.86 -8.02
C GLU A 262 -7.07 -8.64 -8.96
N PRO A 263 -8.38 -8.33 -8.99
CA PRO A 263 -9.30 -8.90 -9.95
C PRO A 263 -8.79 -8.71 -11.38
N ALA A 264 -8.50 -9.81 -12.07
CA ALA A 264 -8.23 -9.77 -13.49
C ALA A 264 -9.55 -9.47 -14.23
N TYR A 265 -9.77 -8.21 -14.61
CA TYR A 265 -10.90 -7.84 -15.45
C TYR A 265 -10.74 -8.44 -16.84
N LYS A 266 -11.34 -9.62 -17.07
CA LYS A 266 -11.45 -10.22 -18.40
C LYS A 266 -12.53 -9.49 -19.20
N GLN A 267 -12.11 -8.55 -20.05
CA GLN A 267 -13.00 -7.94 -21.03
C GLN A 267 -12.87 -8.66 -22.38
N VAL A 268 -14.01 -9.06 -22.94
CA VAL A 268 -14.07 -9.61 -24.30
C VAL A 268 -14.47 -8.50 -25.25
N VAL A 269 -13.55 -8.10 -26.13
CA VAL A 269 -13.82 -7.10 -27.16
C VAL A 269 -14.02 -7.79 -28.49
N ARG A 270 -15.13 -7.50 -29.17
CA ARG A 270 -15.33 -7.92 -30.56
C ARG A 270 -14.63 -6.93 -31.49
N LEU A 271 -13.78 -7.45 -32.36
CA LEU A 271 -13.06 -6.65 -33.35
C LEU A 271 -13.66 -6.88 -34.73
N ARG A 272 -13.81 -5.80 -35.50
CA ARG A 272 -14.15 -5.85 -36.92
C ARG A 272 -13.01 -5.21 -37.70
N MET A 273 -12.40 -6.00 -38.58
CA MET A 273 -11.30 -5.53 -39.42
C MET A 273 -11.84 -5.05 -40.77
N GLY A 274 -11.26 -3.95 -41.29
CA GLY A 274 -11.53 -3.49 -42.64
C GLY A 274 -10.87 -4.42 -43.67
N LYS A 275 -11.51 -4.58 -44.83
CA LYS A 275 -11.04 -5.46 -45.91
C LYS A 275 -9.64 -5.05 -46.38
N ASN A 276 -8.68 -5.99 -46.31
CA ASN A 276 -7.37 -5.87 -46.95
C ASN A 276 -7.18 -7.15 -47.78
N ASP A 277 -7.20 -7.04 -49.11
CA ASP A 277 -7.52 -8.16 -50.01
C ASP A 277 -6.43 -9.26 -50.10
N ASN A 278 -5.30 -9.12 -49.40
CA ASN A 278 -4.13 -10.00 -49.55
C ASN A 278 -3.57 -10.63 -48.26
N GLN A 279 -4.25 -10.52 -47.11
CA GLN A 279 -3.72 -11.05 -45.84
C GLN A 279 -4.71 -12.00 -45.15
N ASP A 280 -4.26 -13.19 -44.80
CA ASP A 280 -4.99 -14.10 -43.93
C ASP A 280 -4.87 -13.62 -42.48
N LEU A 281 -6.02 -13.34 -41.85
CA LEU A 281 -6.07 -12.87 -40.46
C LEU A 281 -5.99 -14.00 -39.44
N ASN A 282 -6.19 -15.25 -39.86
CA ASN A 282 -6.02 -16.44 -39.01
C ASN A 282 -4.59 -17.01 -39.09
N ASP A 283 -3.69 -16.40 -39.85
CA ASP A 283 -2.27 -16.75 -39.84
C ASP A 283 -1.67 -16.48 -38.44
N PRO A 284 -0.96 -17.46 -37.83
CA PRO A 284 -0.42 -17.32 -36.47
C PRO A 284 0.48 -16.11 -36.27
N ALA A 285 1.34 -15.78 -37.26
CA ALA A 285 2.25 -14.65 -37.15
C ALA A 285 1.50 -13.32 -37.25
N VAL A 286 0.47 -13.26 -38.10
CA VAL A 286 -0.42 -12.09 -38.18
C VAL A 286 -1.19 -11.90 -36.87
N MET A 287 -1.74 -12.97 -36.32
CA MET A 287 -2.47 -12.95 -35.04
C MET A 287 -1.59 -12.51 -33.87
N GLU A 288 -0.34 -12.97 -33.81
CA GLU A 288 0.63 -12.58 -32.78
C GLU A 288 1.02 -11.10 -32.92
N ALA A 289 1.36 -10.66 -34.13
CA ALA A 289 1.68 -9.26 -34.41
C ALA A 289 0.53 -8.30 -34.05
N MET A 290 -0.71 -8.74 -34.29
CA MET A 290 -1.90 -8.00 -33.91
C MET A 290 -2.07 -7.88 -32.39
N LEU A 291 -1.86 -8.96 -31.62
CA LEU A 291 -1.92 -8.89 -30.16
C LEU A 291 -0.89 -7.90 -29.60
N GLU A 292 0.34 -7.91 -30.12
CA GLU A 292 1.37 -6.97 -29.70
C GLU A 292 1.00 -5.51 -30.03
N GLN A 293 0.43 -5.26 -31.22
CA GLN A 293 -0.05 -3.93 -31.58
C GLN A 293 -1.19 -3.46 -30.66
N PHE A 294 -2.12 -4.36 -30.29
CA PHE A 294 -3.18 -4.05 -29.34
C PHE A 294 -2.62 -3.75 -27.95
N LYS A 295 -1.66 -4.56 -27.47
CA LYS A 295 -1.00 -4.37 -26.19
C LYS A 295 -0.32 -3.01 -26.11
N GLN A 296 0.42 -2.61 -27.14
CA GLN A 296 1.04 -1.28 -27.23
C GLN A 296 0.00 -0.15 -27.22
N LYS A 297 -1.09 -0.28 -27.99
CA LYS A 297 -2.15 0.75 -27.99
C LYS A 297 -2.83 0.90 -26.64
N LEU A 298 -3.07 -0.18 -25.92
CA LEU A 298 -3.64 -0.13 -24.57
C LEU A 298 -2.69 0.59 -23.60
N LYS A 299 -1.39 0.30 -23.66
CA LYS A 299 -0.36 1.02 -22.88
C LYS A 299 -0.36 2.52 -23.20
N ASN A 300 -0.40 2.89 -24.48
CA ASN A 300 -0.43 4.30 -24.91
C ASN A 300 -1.69 5.04 -24.47
N LYS A 301 -2.81 4.32 -24.26
CA LYS A 301 -4.06 4.87 -23.70
C LYS A 301 -4.08 4.92 -22.17
N GLY A 302 -2.96 4.60 -21.51
CA GLY A 302 -2.83 4.72 -20.06
C GLY A 302 -3.33 3.50 -19.27
N VAL A 303 -3.58 2.36 -19.91
CA VAL A 303 -3.84 1.11 -19.19
C VAL A 303 -2.54 0.68 -18.50
N LYS A 304 -2.56 0.63 -17.16
CA LYS A 304 -1.42 0.26 -16.30
C LYS A 304 -1.52 -1.22 -15.89
N GLY A 305 -0.37 -1.85 -15.59
CA GLY A 305 -0.28 -3.25 -15.15
C GLY A 305 0.17 -4.25 -16.24
N ASP A 306 0.26 -5.53 -15.88
CA ASP A 306 0.60 -6.62 -16.82
C ASP A 306 -0.61 -6.93 -17.72
N ILE A 307 -0.55 -6.49 -18.99
CA ILE A 307 -1.62 -6.69 -19.96
C ILE A 307 -1.41 -8.04 -20.67
N ARG A 308 -2.28 -9.01 -20.36
CA ARG A 308 -2.33 -10.31 -21.05
C ARG A 308 -3.49 -10.33 -22.05
N LEU A 309 -3.17 -10.52 -23.33
CA LEU A 309 -4.16 -10.63 -24.42
C LEU A 309 -4.11 -12.03 -25.02
N SER A 310 -5.27 -12.56 -25.40
CA SER A 310 -5.37 -13.82 -26.13
C SER A 310 -6.56 -13.81 -27.07
N TRP A 311 -6.45 -14.60 -28.14
CA TRP A 311 -7.55 -14.81 -29.06
C TRP A 311 -8.51 -15.86 -28.51
N ARG A 312 -9.81 -15.57 -28.58
CA ARG A 312 -10.85 -16.58 -28.35
C ARG A 312 -11.11 -17.30 -29.66
N LYS A 313 -10.77 -18.60 -29.70
CA LYS A 313 -11.13 -19.49 -30.82
C LYS A 313 -12.61 -19.83 -30.78
N GLN A 314 -13.21 -19.98 -31.94
CA GLN A 314 -14.57 -20.49 -32.11
C GLN A 314 -14.56 -22.01 -32.17
N SER A 315 -15.75 -22.62 -32.29
CA SER A 315 -15.92 -24.07 -32.33
C SER A 315 -15.23 -24.75 -33.52
N ASP A 316 -15.03 -24.01 -34.60
CA ASP A 316 -14.30 -24.44 -35.80
C ASP A 316 -12.77 -24.22 -35.70
N GLY A 317 -12.30 -23.63 -34.60
CA GLY A 317 -10.89 -23.33 -34.36
C GLY A 317 -10.41 -21.99 -34.93
N GLU A 318 -11.25 -21.28 -35.70
CA GLU A 318 -10.93 -19.97 -36.26
C GLU A 318 -11.17 -18.83 -35.26
N VAL A 319 -10.53 -17.69 -35.51
CA VAL A 319 -10.67 -16.47 -34.70
C VAL A 319 -11.36 -15.36 -35.48
N PHE A 320 -11.01 -15.20 -36.76
CA PHE A 320 -11.62 -14.22 -37.66
C PHE A 320 -12.47 -14.90 -38.72
N LEU A 321 -13.75 -14.54 -38.77
CA LEU A 321 -14.65 -14.96 -39.84
C LEU A 321 -14.74 -13.85 -40.89
N ARG A 322 -14.79 -14.25 -42.16
CA ARG A 322 -15.13 -13.32 -43.24
C ARG A 322 -16.61 -13.00 -43.14
N ASP A 323 -16.90 -11.70 -43.17
CA ASP A 323 -18.27 -11.18 -43.16
C ASP A 323 -18.86 -11.40 -44.57
N GLU A 324 -19.30 -12.64 -44.85
CA GLU A 324 -20.04 -12.93 -46.08
C GLU A 324 -21.39 -12.23 -45.99
N LYS A 325 -21.60 -11.22 -46.84
CA LYS A 325 -22.91 -10.57 -46.98
C LYS A 325 -23.97 -11.65 -47.08
N GLN A 326 -25.00 -11.56 -46.23
CA GLN A 326 -26.24 -12.33 -46.34
C GLN A 326 -26.76 -12.30 -47.79
N THR A 327 -26.43 -13.32 -48.58
CA THR A 327 -27.24 -13.68 -49.74
C THR A 327 -28.41 -14.48 -49.20
N LYS A 328 -29.56 -13.80 -49.09
CA LYS A 328 -30.87 -14.40 -48.87
C LYS A 328 -31.02 -15.70 -49.70
N LYS A 329 -31.13 -16.84 -49.03
CA LYS A 329 -32.08 -17.87 -49.45
C LYS A 329 -33.20 -17.87 -48.42
N ILE A 330 -34.32 -17.26 -48.79
CA ILE A 330 -35.60 -17.53 -48.16
C ILE A 330 -35.90 -18.99 -48.45
N THR A 331 -35.66 -19.86 -47.47
CA THR A 331 -36.30 -21.18 -47.45
C THR A 331 -37.46 -21.05 -46.50
N THR A 332 -38.64 -21.00 -47.09
CA THR A 332 -39.96 -20.95 -46.48
C THR A 332 -40.09 -22.01 -45.39
N CYS A 333 -40.43 -21.61 -44.16
CA CYS A 333 -41.02 -22.55 -43.20
C CYS A 333 -42.39 -22.97 -43.76
N LYS A 334 -42.54 -24.26 -44.08
CA LYS A 334 -43.87 -24.87 -44.17
C LYS A 334 -44.36 -25.10 -42.73
N ASN A 335 -45.43 -24.40 -42.37
CA ASN A 335 -46.30 -24.81 -41.29
C ASN A 335 -47.10 -26.03 -41.77
N GLU A 336 -47.12 -27.09 -40.96
CA GLU A 336 -48.25 -28.02 -40.93
C GLU A 336 -48.74 -28.11 -39.49
N PHE A 337 -50.07 -28.19 -39.40
CA PHE A 337 -50.94 -27.98 -38.25
C PHE A 337 -50.86 -29.06 -37.18
#